data_AF-A0A1A8L721-F1
#
_entry.id   AF-A0A1A8L721-F1
#
_cell.length_a   1.000
_cell.length_b   1.000
_cell.length_c   1.000
_cell.angle_alpha   90.00
_cell.angle_beta   90.00
_cell.angle_gamma   90.00
#
_symmetry.space_group_name_H-M   'P 1'
#
loop_
_entity.id
_entity.type
_entity.pdbx_description
1 polymer ?
#
loop_
_entity_poly.entity_id
_entity_poly.type
_entity_poly.pdbx_seq_one_letter_code
_entity_poly.pdbx_strand_id
1 'polypeptide(L)'
;KIETWEAEKTRADMEEYIWEDSPSQKNLLDTLLRTKVAGEGGGEEGREQLLERREVQEYKDSVVRLKNEGENESSLTQYKEAVRKVLSL
;
A
#
# COMPACT_ATOMS: atom_id res chain seq x y z
N LYS A 1 -31.22 4.18 2.83
CA LYS A 1 -31.48 2.85 2.23
C LYS A 1 -30.21 2.47 1.49
N ILE A 2 -29.78 1.22 1.59
CA ILE A 2 -28.69 0.68 0.76
C ILE A 2 -29.38 -0.08 -0.36
N GLU A 3 -29.20 0.38 -1.59
CA GLU A 3 -29.78 -0.26 -2.77
C GLU A 3 -28.82 -1.31 -3.33
N THR A 4 -29.32 -2.33 -4.01
CA THR A 4 -28.49 -3.46 -4.49
C THR A 4 -27.39 -3.04 -5.46
N TRP A 5 -27.58 -1.96 -6.20
CA TRP A 5 -26.59 -1.43 -7.14
C TRP A 5 -25.40 -0.74 -6.44
N GLU A 6 -25.55 -0.31 -5.18
CA GLU A 6 -24.43 0.27 -4.41
C GLU A 6 -23.33 -0.76 -4.14
N ALA A 7 -23.66 -2.06 -4.17
CA ALA A 7 -22.68 -3.16 -4.07
C ALA A 7 -21.88 -3.36 -5.37
N GLU A 8 -22.33 -2.83 -6.50
CA GLU A 8 -21.62 -2.92 -7.79
C GLU A 8 -20.56 -1.82 -7.96
N LYS A 9 -20.40 -0.95 -6.93
CA LYS A 9 -19.43 0.15 -6.93
C LYS A 9 -18.00 -0.37 -7.11
N THR A 10 -17.34 0.09 -8.16
CA THR A 10 -15.95 -0.28 -8.46
C THR A 10 -14.97 0.61 -7.71
N ARG A 11 -13.68 0.22 -7.69
CA ARG A 11 -12.60 1.07 -7.15
C ARG A 11 -12.49 2.42 -7.86
N ALA A 12 -12.86 2.49 -9.15
CA ALA A 12 -12.85 3.75 -9.90
C ALA A 12 -13.97 4.71 -9.45
N ASP A 13 -15.03 4.18 -8.84
CA ASP A 13 -16.15 4.96 -8.31
C ASP A 13 -15.88 5.43 -6.86
N MET A 14 -14.77 5.00 -6.24
CA MET A 14 -14.40 5.42 -4.89
C MET A 14 -13.81 6.82 -4.89
N GLU A 15 -14.34 7.68 -4.01
CA GLU A 15 -13.85 9.05 -3.82
C GLU A 15 -12.53 9.09 -3.05
N GLU A 16 -12.26 8.04 -2.27
CA GLU A 16 -11.03 7.86 -1.52
C GLU A 16 -10.28 6.62 -2.01
N TYR A 17 -8.96 6.74 -2.02
CA TYR A 17 -8.07 5.62 -2.22
C TYR A 17 -8.07 4.72 -0.99
N ILE A 18 -8.50 3.48 -1.21
CA ILE A 18 -8.39 2.38 -0.25
C ILE A 18 -7.08 1.63 -0.50
N TRP A 19 -6.30 1.39 0.56
CA TRP A 19 -5.03 0.67 0.45
C TRP A 19 -5.24 -0.83 0.26
N GLU A 20 -6.23 -1.38 0.93
CA GLU A 20 -6.54 -2.79 0.98
C GLU A 20 -6.94 -3.31 -0.42
N ASP A 21 -6.35 -4.44 -0.80
CA ASP A 21 -6.47 -5.07 -2.12
C ASP A 21 -6.00 -4.19 -3.30
N SER A 22 -5.30 -3.09 -3.01
CA SER A 22 -4.84 -2.16 -4.03
C SER A 22 -3.68 -2.72 -4.87
N PRO A 23 -3.49 -2.19 -6.10
CA PRO A 23 -2.29 -2.47 -6.87
C PRO A 23 -0.99 -2.12 -6.13
N SER A 24 -0.97 -1.03 -5.35
CA SER A 24 0.22 -0.62 -4.60
C SER A 24 0.58 -1.62 -3.50
N GLN A 25 -0.41 -2.12 -2.76
CA GLN A 25 -0.20 -3.17 -1.75
C GLN A 25 0.35 -4.45 -2.40
N LYS A 26 -0.30 -4.92 -3.48
CA LYS A 26 0.10 -6.15 -4.19
C LYS A 26 1.51 -6.06 -4.74
N ASN A 27 1.86 -4.94 -5.38
CA ASN A 27 3.16 -4.73 -5.99
C ASN A 27 4.28 -4.64 -4.95
N LEU A 28 4.03 -3.95 -3.82
CA LEU A 28 5.01 -3.84 -2.75
C LEU A 28 5.32 -5.22 -2.16
N LEU A 29 4.28 -5.98 -1.79
CA LEU A 29 4.44 -7.31 -1.21
C LEU A 29 5.16 -8.27 -2.16
N ASP A 30 4.80 -8.27 -3.45
CA ASP A 30 5.49 -9.08 -4.47
C ASP A 30 6.97 -8.67 -4.61
N THR A 31 7.27 -7.38 -4.56
CA THR A 31 8.65 -6.87 -4.63
C THR A 31 9.47 -7.33 -3.42
N LEU A 32 8.94 -7.17 -2.20
CA LEU A 32 9.63 -7.54 -0.95
C LEU A 32 9.85 -9.05 -0.81
N LEU A 33 8.88 -9.87 -1.25
CA LEU A 33 9.02 -11.32 -1.28
C LEU A 33 10.11 -11.77 -2.26
N ARG A 34 10.20 -11.14 -3.44
CA ARG A 34 11.21 -11.48 -4.46
C ARG A 34 12.63 -11.10 -4.04
N THR A 35 12.80 -9.98 -3.35
CA THR A 35 14.12 -9.50 -2.94
C THR A 35 14.69 -10.20 -1.71
N LYS A 36 13.97 -11.16 -1.10
CA LYS A 36 14.36 -11.85 0.15
C LYS A 36 14.79 -10.88 1.26
N VAL A 37 14.24 -9.67 1.28
CA VAL A 37 14.40 -8.70 2.39
C VAL A 37 13.67 -9.19 3.65
N ALA A 38 12.95 -10.30 3.54
CA ALA A 38 12.34 -11.01 4.63
C ALA A 38 12.78 -12.47 4.57
N GLY A 39 13.49 -12.94 5.60
CA GLY A 39 13.61 -14.38 5.90
C GLY A 39 12.28 -15.00 6.36
N GLU A 40 11.15 -14.43 5.92
CA GLU A 40 9.79 -14.78 6.30
C GLU A 40 9.25 -15.77 5.25
N GLY A 41 8.51 -16.77 5.72
CA GLY A 41 8.03 -17.88 4.89
C GLY A 41 7.33 -17.43 3.61
N GLY A 42 7.48 -18.20 2.53
CA GLY A 42 6.82 -17.89 1.27
C GLY A 42 5.30 -18.07 1.36
N GLY A 43 4.55 -17.32 0.55
CA GLY A 43 3.10 -17.45 0.45
C GLY A 43 2.33 -16.38 1.23
N GLU A 44 1.17 -16.75 1.77
CA GLU A 44 0.22 -15.84 2.44
C GLU A 44 0.74 -15.39 3.81
N GLU A 45 1.33 -16.29 4.60
CA GLU A 45 1.93 -15.97 5.90
C GLU A 45 3.05 -14.92 5.80
N GLY A 46 3.87 -14.98 4.74
CA GLY A 46 4.90 -13.97 4.50
C GLY A 46 4.32 -12.61 4.12
N ARG A 47 3.15 -12.58 3.46
CA ARG A 47 2.47 -11.31 3.13
C ARG A 47 1.90 -10.64 4.38
N GLU A 48 1.33 -11.42 5.29
CA GLU A 48 0.81 -10.90 6.56
C GLU A 48 1.94 -10.31 7.42
N GLN A 49 3.05 -11.04 7.57
CA GLN A 49 4.23 -10.56 8.30
C GLN A 49 4.81 -9.27 7.70
N LEU A 50 4.91 -9.20 6.37
CA LEU A 50 5.34 -7.98 5.67
C LEU A 50 4.40 -6.80 5.94
N LEU A 51 3.08 -7.03 6.00
CA LEU A 51 2.11 -5.97 6.28
C LEU A 51 2.27 -5.41 7.70
N GLU A 52 2.70 -6.21 8.68
CA GLU A 52 2.93 -5.73 10.05
C GLU A 52 4.20 -4.88 10.20
N ARG A 53 5.09 -4.88 9.19
CA ARG A 53 6.33 -4.11 9.24
C ARG A 53 6.05 -2.61 9.27
N ARG A 54 6.76 -1.91 10.14
CA ARG A 54 6.66 -0.46 10.30
C ARG A 54 6.92 0.27 8.98
N GLU A 55 7.92 -0.14 8.22
CA GLU A 55 8.30 0.50 6.96
C GLU A 55 7.19 0.34 5.90
N VAL A 56 6.47 -0.78 5.94
CA VAL A 56 5.32 -1.04 5.06
C VAL A 56 4.12 -0.17 5.46
N GLN A 57 3.88 0.01 6.76
CA GLN A 57 2.87 0.95 7.25
C GLN A 57 3.21 2.41 6.90
N GLU A 58 4.47 2.83 7.06
CA GLU A 58 4.91 4.17 6.66
C GLU A 58 4.74 4.41 5.14
N TYR A 59 5.00 3.38 4.32
CA TYR A 59 4.71 3.44 2.88
C TYR A 59 3.22 3.53 2.58
N LYS A 60 2.39 2.69 3.22
CA LYS A 60 0.93 2.73 3.12
C LYS A 60 0.41 4.14 3.39
N ASP A 61 0.79 4.72 4.52
CA ASP A 61 0.34 6.05 4.94
C ASP A 61 0.75 7.11 3.92
N SER A 62 1.98 7.03 3.40
CA SER A 62 2.44 7.98 2.38
C SER A 62 1.65 7.88 1.07
N VAL A 63 1.24 6.67 0.65
CA VAL A 63 0.46 6.45 -0.57
C VAL A 63 -0.98 6.93 -0.39
N VAL A 64 -1.61 6.56 0.73
CA VAL A 64 -2.98 6.99 1.06
C VAL A 64 -3.03 8.51 1.09
N ARG A 65 -2.07 9.14 1.76
CA ARG A 65 -1.92 10.59 1.80
C ARG A 65 -1.78 11.19 0.41
N LEU A 66 -0.83 10.71 -0.40
CA LEU A 66 -0.60 11.21 -1.75
C LEU A 66 -1.84 11.10 -2.64
N LYS A 67 -2.61 10.01 -2.49
CA LYS A 67 -3.80 9.75 -3.33
C LYS A 67 -5.04 10.51 -2.88
N ASN A 68 -5.22 10.73 -1.58
CA ASN A 68 -6.41 11.37 -1.02
C ASN A 68 -6.24 12.87 -0.81
N GLU A 69 -5.09 13.30 -0.29
CA GLU A 69 -4.79 14.72 -0.06
C GLU A 69 -4.21 15.42 -1.30
N GLY A 70 -3.76 14.64 -2.28
CA GLY A 70 -3.20 15.12 -3.54
C GLY A 70 -1.69 15.34 -3.52
N GLU A 71 -1.15 15.62 -4.70
CA GLU A 71 0.29 15.76 -4.92
C GLU A 71 0.79 17.15 -4.53
N ASN A 72 1.77 17.17 -3.62
CA ASN A 72 2.56 18.34 -3.25
C ASN A 72 3.97 17.92 -2.81
N GLU A 73 4.89 18.89 -2.65
CA GLU A 73 6.28 18.62 -2.30
C GLU A 73 6.44 17.78 -1.01
N SER A 74 5.62 18.04 0.01
CA SER A 74 5.66 17.30 1.27
C SER A 74 5.22 15.84 1.08
N SER A 75 4.11 15.61 0.38
CA SER A 75 3.59 14.27 0.09
C SER A 75 4.56 13.44 -0.78
N LEU A 76 5.18 14.07 -1.78
CA LEU A 76 6.17 13.42 -2.64
C LEU A 76 7.44 13.09 -1.87
N THR A 77 7.91 13.99 -1.01
CA THR A 77 9.07 13.76 -0.16
C THR A 77 8.81 12.63 0.83
N GLN A 78 7.64 12.62 1.49
CA GLN A 78 7.26 11.55 2.41
C GLN A 78 7.17 10.20 1.68
N TYR A 79 6.55 10.15 0.51
CA TYR A 79 6.48 8.94 -0.32
C TYR A 79 7.88 8.44 -0.71
N LYS A 80 8.75 9.33 -1.19
CA LYS A 80 10.12 8.99 -1.56
C LYS A 80 10.90 8.40 -0.39
N GLU A 81 10.86 9.02 0.77
CA GLU A 81 11.57 8.53 1.95
C GLU A 81 11.00 7.19 2.43
N ALA A 82 9.68 7.00 2.40
CA ALA A 82 9.05 5.73 2.74
C ALA A 82 9.46 4.60 1.77
N VAL A 83 9.53 4.88 0.46
CA VAL A 83 10.04 3.92 -0.55
C VAL A 83 11.48 3.52 -0.25
N ARG A 84 12.34 4.48 0.09
CA ARG A 84 13.73 4.20 0.41
C ARG A 84 13.88 3.32 1.65
N LYS A 85 13.12 3.61 2.69
CA LYS A 85 13.11 2.79 3.92
C LYS A 85 12.65 1.36 3.64
N VAL A 86 11.50 1.20 2.98
CA VAL A 86 10.92 -0.14 2.75
C VAL A 86 11.77 -1.00 1.82
N LEU A 87 12.50 -0.39 0.88
CA LEU A 87 13.43 -1.08 -0.01
C LEU A 87 14.88 -1.13 0.52
N SER A 88 15.16 -0.51 1.67
CA SER A 88 16.51 -0.41 2.25
C SER A 88 17.55 0.23 1.30
N LEU A 89 17.22 1.40 0.70
CA LEU A 89 18.03 2.14 -0.29
C LEU A 89 18.56 3.52 0.18
#